data_AF-A0A453LPY1-F1
#
_entry.id   AF-A0A453LPY1-F1
#
_cell.length_a   1.000
_cell.length_b   1.000
_cell.length_c   1.000
_cell.angle_alpha   90.00
_cell.angle_beta   90.00
_cell.angle_gamma   90.00
#
_symmetry.space_group_name_H-M   'P 1'
#
loop_
_entity.id
_entity.type
_entity.pdbx_description
1 polymer ?
#
loop_
_entity_poly.entity_id
_entity_poly.type
_entity_poly.pdbx_seq_one_letter_code
_entity_poly.pdbx_strand_id
1 'polypeptide(L)'
;MFIYVIKSLHGNIVEEFRNLCDEIEIATALDKVDQFAEEQTLDVLSSDKTSIEDIKERISKEKKDEIELLKGLLEKTQERNNAMKARIEPLKQGEDFNDTRDVLTKVLLQVYVSVVLSSYYPSYFHSISWDLFCS
;
A
#
# COMPACT_ATOMS: atom_id res chain seq x y z
N MET A 1 -13.14 40.78 83.22
CA MET A 1 -14.19 40.99 82.18
C MET A 1 -13.70 40.61 80.79
N PHE A 2 -12.56 41.14 80.30
CA PHE A 2 -12.03 40.84 78.96
C PHE A 2 -11.77 39.35 78.66
N ILE A 3 -11.25 38.59 79.64
CA ILE A 3 -11.02 37.15 79.47
C ILE A 3 -12.31 36.38 79.16
N TYR A 4 -13.44 36.78 79.75
CA TYR A 4 -14.73 36.15 79.50
C TYR A 4 -15.23 36.46 78.09
N VAL A 5 -15.08 37.71 77.66
CA VAL A 5 -15.42 38.15 76.30
C VAL A 5 -14.59 37.40 75.27
N ILE A 6 -13.27 37.28 75.49
CA ILE A 6 -12.36 36.55 74.59
C ILE A 6 -12.73 35.07 74.52
N LYS A 7 -13.02 34.42 75.66
CA LYS A 7 -13.46 33.02 75.68
C LYS A 7 -14.78 32.82 74.93
N SER A 8 -15.74 33.72 75.12
CA SER A 8 -17.02 33.66 74.43
C SER A 8 -16.86 33.85 72.92
N LEU A 9 -16.03 34.79 72.49
CA LEU A 9 -15.76 35.03 71.07
C LEU A 9 -15.05 33.84 70.43
N HIS A 10 -14.01 33.31 71.08
CA HIS A 10 -13.31 32.11 70.62
C HIS A 10 -14.25 30.91 70.50
N GLY A 11 -15.12 30.70 71.51
CA GLY A 11 -16.12 29.64 71.46
C GLY A 11 -17.04 29.75 70.25
N ASN A 12 -17.57 30.96 70.00
CA ASN A 12 -18.45 31.21 68.86
C ASN A 12 -17.74 30.98 67.51
N ILE A 13 -16.51 31.50 67.35
CA ILE A 13 -15.73 31.30 66.11
C ILE A 13 -15.48 29.81 65.84
N VAL A 14 -15.11 29.03 66.87
CA VAL A 14 -14.86 27.59 66.73
C VAL A 14 -16.14 26.84 66.36
N GLU A 15 -17.27 27.23 66.94
CA GLU A 15 -18.58 26.64 66.64
C GLU A 15 -19.03 26.95 65.21
N GLU A 16 -18.96 28.21 64.78
CA GLU A 16 -19.28 28.61 63.40
C GLU A 16 -18.38 27.91 62.38
N PHE A 17 -17.07 27.82 62.66
CA PHE A 17 -16.13 27.12 61.78
C PHE A 17 -16.44 25.62 61.70
N ARG A 18 -16.74 24.97 62.83
CA ARG A 18 -17.12 23.55 62.84
C ARG A 18 -18.41 23.32 62.05
N ASN A 19 -19.42 24.15 62.26
CA ASN A 19 -20.69 24.05 61.53
C ASN A 19 -20.48 24.19 60.02
N LEU A 20 -19.62 25.13 59.59
CA LEU A 20 -19.26 25.28 58.18
C LEU A 20 -18.55 24.03 57.63
N CYS A 21 -17.59 23.48 58.38
CA CYS A 21 -16.87 22.25 57.99
C CYS A 21 -17.80 21.04 57.85
N ASP A 22 -18.79 20.92 58.75
CA ASP A 22 -19.79 19.86 58.72
C ASP A 22 -20.78 20.05 57.56
N GLU A 23 -21.23 21.29 57.29
CA GLU A 23 -22.14 21.64 56.19
C GLU A 23 -21.53 21.30 54.82
N ILE A 24 -20.25 21.61 54.62
CA ILE A 24 -19.56 21.37 53.35
C ILE A 24 -18.95 19.96 53.24
N GLU A 25 -19.10 19.13 54.28
CA GLU A 25 -18.52 17.79 54.37
C GLU A 25 -17.01 17.76 54.05
N ILE A 26 -16.25 18.76 54.50
CA ILE A 26 -14.84 18.94 54.10
C ILE A 26 -13.96 17.75 54.49
N ALA A 27 -14.27 17.10 55.61
CA ALA A 27 -13.55 15.91 56.06
C ALA A 27 -13.67 14.79 55.02
N THR A 28 -14.88 14.51 54.54
CA THR A 28 -15.13 13.52 53.48
C THR A 28 -14.45 13.90 52.17
N ALA A 29 -14.41 15.19 51.83
CA ALA A 29 -13.73 15.67 50.63
C ALA A 29 -12.21 15.47 50.72
N LEU A 30 -11.62 15.76 51.89
CA LEU A 30 -10.19 15.55 52.14
C LEU A 30 -9.84 14.06 52.17
N ASP A 31 -10.64 13.21 52.82
CA ASP A 31 -10.45 11.76 52.82
C ASP A 31 -10.43 11.19 51.39
N LYS A 32 -11.30 11.71 50.50
CA LYS A 32 -11.31 11.30 49.08
C LYS A 32 -10.08 11.79 48.32
N VAL A 33 -9.57 12.98 48.64
CA VAL A 33 -8.33 13.49 48.02
C VAL A 33 -7.13 12.67 48.47
N ASP A 34 -7.05 12.33 49.75
CA ASP A 34 -5.99 11.50 50.30
C ASP A 34 -6.05 10.08 49.73
N GLN A 35 -7.24 9.46 49.68
CA GLN A 35 -7.45 8.17 49.02
C GLN A 35 -7.03 8.22 47.55
N PHE A 36 -7.43 9.27 46.81
CA PHE A 36 -7.05 9.43 45.41
C PHE A 36 -5.52 9.59 45.24
N ALA A 37 -4.85 10.31 46.14
CA ALA A 37 -3.40 10.46 46.12
C ALA A 37 -2.68 9.13 46.42
N GLU A 38 -3.18 8.35 47.38
CA GLU A 38 -2.67 7.01 47.70
C GLU A 38 -2.89 6.04 46.52
N GLU A 39 -4.10 6.02 45.96
CA GLU A 39 -4.44 5.22 44.79
C GLU A 39 -3.59 5.59 43.58
N GLN A 40 -3.39 6.88 43.28
CA GLN A 40 -2.49 7.32 42.21
C GLN A 40 -1.05 6.85 42.43
N THR A 41 -0.58 6.83 43.67
CA THR A 41 0.78 6.37 43.99
C THR A 41 0.93 4.86 43.80
N LEU A 42 -0.14 4.10 44.02
CA LEU A 42 -0.19 2.64 43.80
C LEU A 42 -0.50 2.26 42.34
N ASP A 43 -1.25 3.10 41.61
CA ASP A 43 -1.65 2.92 40.21
C ASP A 43 -0.51 3.23 39.21
N VAL A 44 0.60 3.81 39.67
CA VAL A 44 1.84 3.89 38.88
C VAL A 44 2.33 2.49 38.44
N LEU A 45 1.97 1.43 39.19
CA LEU A 45 2.29 0.04 38.84
C LEU A 45 1.17 -0.70 38.09
N SER A 46 -0.04 -0.14 38.03
CA SER A 46 -1.24 -0.76 37.43
C SER A 46 -1.62 -0.14 36.07
N SER A 47 -1.04 1.01 35.71
CA SER A 47 -0.95 1.39 34.32
C SER A 47 -0.15 0.32 33.59
N ASP A 48 -0.87 -0.61 32.96
CA ASP A 48 -0.46 -1.49 31.86
C ASP A 48 0.05 -0.61 30.71
N LYS A 49 1.12 0.12 30.98
CA LYS A 49 1.78 1.03 30.08
C LYS A 49 2.67 0.12 29.26
N THR A 50 2.06 -0.56 28.30
CA THR A 50 2.78 -0.83 27.05
C THR A 50 3.37 0.52 26.68
N SER A 51 4.67 0.68 26.94
CA SER A 51 5.33 1.97 26.86
C SER A 51 5.06 2.51 25.46
N ILE A 52 4.99 3.83 25.29
CA ILE A 52 4.93 4.42 23.95
C ILE A 52 6.06 3.83 23.08
N GLU A 53 7.19 3.49 23.70
CA GLU A 53 8.29 2.79 23.05
C GLU A 53 7.94 1.35 22.63
N ASP A 54 7.23 0.58 23.46
CA ASP A 54 6.79 -0.79 23.12
C ASP A 54 5.77 -0.79 21.97
N ILE A 55 4.85 0.19 21.97
CA ILE A 55 3.89 0.36 20.86
C ILE A 55 4.64 0.70 19.57
N LYS A 56 5.60 1.62 19.65
CA LYS A 56 6.43 2.02 18.51
C LYS A 56 7.28 0.86 17.98
N GLU A 57 7.87 0.05 18.87
CA GLU A 57 8.66 -1.11 18.48
C GLU A 57 7.80 -2.16 17.76
N ARG A 58 6.60 -2.45 18.30
CA ARG A 58 5.64 -3.37 17.67
C ARG A 58 5.22 -2.89 16.29
N ILE A 59 4.81 -1.62 16.16
CA ILE A 59 4.41 -1.03 14.87
C ILE A 59 5.59 -1.05 13.89
N SER A 60 6.81 -0.72 14.35
CA SER A 60 8.00 -0.73 13.51
C SER A 60 8.31 -2.13 12.98
N LYS A 61 8.21 -3.16 13.83
CA LYS A 61 8.40 -4.55 13.45
C LYS A 61 7.34 -5.00 12.44
N GLU A 62 6.06 -4.80 12.74
CA GLU A 62 4.97 -5.17 11.83
C GLU A 62 5.10 -4.50 10.46
N LYS A 63 5.47 -3.22 10.43
CA LYS A 63 5.69 -2.49 9.17
C LYS A 63 6.90 -2.99 8.39
N LYS A 64 7.98 -3.38 9.08
CA LYS A 64 9.16 -3.96 8.44
C LYS A 64 8.83 -5.30 7.79
N ASP A 65 8.10 -6.16 8.50
CA ASP A 65 7.68 -7.47 8.01
C ASP A 65 6.74 -7.34 6.79
N GLU A 66 5.82 -6.37 6.81
CA GLU A 66 4.95 -6.04 5.68
C GLU A 66 5.75 -5.56 4.46
N ILE A 67 6.74 -4.69 4.64
CA ILE A 67 7.62 -4.24 3.56
C ILE A 67 8.40 -5.39 2.94
N GLU A 68 8.91 -6.31 3.76
CA GLU A 68 9.66 -7.48 3.28
C GLU A 68 8.77 -8.42 2.45
N LEU A 69 7.55 -8.68 2.94
CA LEU A 69 6.55 -9.45 2.21
C LEU A 69 6.22 -8.83 0.85
N LEU A 70 5.94 -7.52 0.82
CA LEU A 70 5.59 -6.80 -0.41
C LEU A 70 6.75 -6.79 -1.41
N LYS A 71 7.99 -6.62 -0.94
CA LYS A 71 9.19 -6.73 -1.80
C LYS A 71 9.29 -8.11 -2.44
N GLY A 72 9.12 -9.17 -1.67
CA GLY A 72 9.18 -10.55 -2.19
C GLY A 72 8.06 -10.86 -3.21
N LEU A 73 6.86 -10.30 -3.01
CA LEU A 73 5.77 -10.42 -3.98
C LEU A 73 6.05 -9.65 -5.28
N LEU A 74 6.64 -8.46 -5.16
CA LEU A 74 7.00 -7.63 -6.31
C LEU A 74 8.08 -8.31 -7.15
N GLU A 75 9.13 -8.85 -6.52
CA GLU A 75 10.21 -9.58 -7.18
C GLU A 75 9.67 -10.78 -7.97
N LYS A 76 8.87 -11.64 -7.34
CA LYS A 76 8.22 -12.79 -8.00
C LYS A 76 7.34 -12.36 -9.18
N THR A 77 6.65 -11.23 -9.06
CA THR A 77 5.82 -10.70 -10.15
C THR A 77 6.67 -10.18 -11.30
N GLN A 78 7.77 -9.50 -10.99
CA GLN A 78 8.71 -9.01 -11.98
C GLN A 78 9.40 -10.15 -12.73
N GLU A 79 9.82 -11.21 -12.03
CA GLU A 79 10.37 -12.42 -12.64
C GLU A 79 9.38 -13.06 -13.62
N ARG A 80 8.12 -13.23 -13.22
CA ARG A 80 7.07 -13.76 -14.11
C ARG A 80 6.85 -12.86 -15.33
N ASN A 81 6.83 -11.55 -15.14
CA ASN A 81 6.67 -10.60 -16.24
C ASN A 81 7.84 -10.69 -17.22
N ASN A 82 9.08 -10.72 -16.72
CA ASN A 82 10.28 -10.89 -17.54
C ASN A 82 10.25 -12.21 -18.32
N ALA A 83 9.87 -13.32 -17.67
CA ALA A 83 9.73 -14.62 -18.31
C ALA A 83 8.66 -14.61 -19.41
N MET A 84 7.52 -13.94 -19.16
CA MET A 84 6.46 -13.78 -20.16
C MET A 84 6.94 -12.93 -21.33
N LYS A 85 7.61 -11.80 -21.06
CA LYS A 85 8.17 -10.93 -22.09
C LYS A 85 9.17 -11.67 -22.96
N ALA A 86 10.07 -12.46 -22.36
CA ALA A 86 11.02 -13.30 -23.09
C ALA A 86 10.35 -14.34 -24.00
N ARG A 87 9.16 -14.84 -23.63
CA ARG A 87 8.36 -15.74 -24.49
C ARG A 87 7.66 -15.00 -25.62
N ILE A 88 7.21 -13.77 -25.39
CA ILE A 88 6.46 -12.97 -26.37
C ILE A 88 7.39 -12.32 -27.41
N GLU A 89 8.56 -11.85 -27.00
CA GLU A 89 9.51 -11.15 -27.89
C GLU A 89 9.85 -11.91 -29.19
N PRO A 90 10.18 -13.22 -29.17
CA PRO A 90 10.44 -13.96 -30.42
C PRO A 90 9.18 -14.16 -31.27
N LEU A 91 7.98 -14.16 -30.67
CA LEU A 91 6.72 -14.27 -31.43
C LEU A 91 6.37 -12.95 -32.14
N LYS A 92 6.84 -11.81 -31.63
CA LYS A 92 6.74 -10.52 -32.33
C LYS A 92 7.68 -10.44 -33.53
N GLN A 93 8.79 -11.19 -33.49
CA GLN A 93 9.72 -11.37 -34.61
C GLN A 93 9.28 -12.51 -35.54
N GLY A 94 8.01 -12.94 -35.49
CA GLY A 94 7.41 -13.81 -36.51
C GLY A 94 7.41 -13.11 -37.87
N GLU A 95 8.56 -13.22 -38.53
CA GLU A 95 8.99 -12.60 -39.78
C GLU A 95 8.47 -13.37 -41.01
N ASP A 96 7.48 -14.24 -40.86
CA ASP A 96 6.92 -15.01 -42.00
C ASP A 96 6.04 -14.15 -42.92
N PHE A 97 5.59 -12.97 -42.45
CA PHE A 97 4.77 -12.07 -43.25
C PHE A 97 5.54 -11.39 -44.39
N ASN A 98 6.84 -11.12 -44.21
CA ASN A 98 7.60 -10.41 -45.23
C ASN A 98 8.05 -11.37 -46.35
N ASP A 99 8.48 -12.57 -45.99
CA ASP A 99 8.83 -13.63 -46.95
C ASP A 99 7.62 -14.10 -47.75
N THR A 100 6.48 -14.35 -47.09
CA THR A 100 5.23 -14.72 -47.80
C THR A 100 4.76 -13.63 -48.74
N ARG A 101 4.93 -12.35 -48.36
CA ARG A 101 4.55 -11.21 -49.20
C ARG A 101 5.49 -11.01 -50.39
N ASP A 102 6.78 -11.26 -50.25
CA ASP A 102 7.74 -11.22 -51.36
C ASP A 102 7.43 -12.31 -52.39
N VAL A 103 7.17 -13.54 -51.93
CA VAL A 103 6.77 -14.67 -52.80
C VAL A 103 5.46 -14.36 -53.54
N LEU A 104 4.43 -13.86 -52.84
CA LEU A 104 3.17 -13.47 -53.47
C LEU A 104 3.34 -12.35 -54.49
N THR A 105 4.21 -11.37 -54.23
CA THR A 105 4.48 -10.26 -55.14
C THR A 105 5.15 -10.75 -56.43
N LYS A 106 6.14 -11.66 -56.31
CA LYS A 106 6.80 -12.28 -57.46
C LYS A 106 5.84 -13.11 -58.32
N VAL A 107 4.99 -13.92 -57.68
CA VAL A 107 3.98 -14.73 -58.40
C VAL A 107 2.97 -13.84 -59.12
N LEU A 108 2.48 -12.77 -58.49
CA LEU A 108 1.53 -11.85 -59.12
C LEU A 108 2.15 -11.13 -60.32
N LEU A 109 3.42 -10.70 -60.21
CA LEU A 109 4.14 -10.10 -61.34
C LEU A 109 4.32 -11.09 -62.49
N GLN A 110 4.65 -12.35 -62.19
CA GLN A 110 4.82 -13.39 -63.19
C GLN A 110 3.51 -13.67 -63.93
N VAL A 111 2.40 -13.82 -63.20
CA VAL A 111 1.05 -13.99 -63.80
C VAL A 111 0.67 -12.78 -64.65
N TYR A 112 0.90 -11.57 -64.16
CA TYR A 112 0.60 -10.34 -64.90
C TYR A 112 1.38 -10.26 -66.21
N VAL A 113 2.69 -10.54 -66.18
CA VAL A 113 3.55 -10.56 -67.36
C VAL A 113 3.08 -11.62 -68.36
N SER A 114 2.75 -12.84 -67.91
CA SER A 114 2.22 -13.89 -68.79
C SER A 114 0.91 -13.49 -69.47
N VAL A 115 -0.02 -12.86 -68.73
CA VAL A 115 -1.30 -12.40 -69.28
C VAL A 115 -1.09 -11.28 -70.32
N VAL A 116 -0.23 -10.31 -70.03
CA VAL A 116 0.07 -9.19 -70.93
C VAL A 116 0.82 -9.66 -72.19
N LEU A 117 1.79 -10.55 -72.05
CA LEU A 117 2.50 -11.11 -73.21
C LEU A 117 1.58 -11.97 -74.08
N SER A 118 0.64 -12.72 -73.48
CA SER A 118 -0.36 -13.48 -74.23
C SER A 118 -1.32 -12.59 -75.03
N SER A 119 -1.62 -11.37 -74.56
CA SER A 119 -2.53 -10.47 -75.25
C SER A 119 -1.84 -9.69 -76.38
N TYR A 120 -0.57 -9.35 -76.22
CA TYR A 120 0.20 -8.59 -77.22
C TYR A 120 0.95 -9.46 -78.24
N TYR A 121 1.41 -10.67 -77.87
CA TYR A 121 2.23 -11.56 -78.72
C TYR A 121 1.78 -13.04 -78.66
N PRO A 122 0.60 -13.38 -79.22
CA PRO A 122 0.01 -14.71 -79.06
C PRO A 122 0.85 -15.85 -79.66
N SER A 123 1.62 -15.56 -80.72
CA SER A 123 2.39 -16.55 -81.47
C SER A 123 3.69 -17.01 -80.80
N TYR A 124 4.18 -16.30 -79.77
CA TYR A 124 5.43 -16.62 -79.06
C TYR A 124 5.20 -17.15 -77.64
N PHE A 125 3.93 -17.22 -77.20
CA PHE A 125 3.55 -17.56 -75.83
C PHE A 125 4.11 -18.92 -75.37
N HIS A 126 4.10 -19.93 -76.24
CA HIS A 126 4.59 -21.28 -75.90
C HIS A 126 6.11 -21.37 -75.68
N SER A 127 6.91 -20.51 -76.33
CA SER A 127 8.36 -20.50 -76.18
C SER A 127 8.80 -19.74 -74.93
N ILE A 128 8.22 -18.55 -74.70
CA ILE A 128 8.58 -17.67 -73.58
C ILE A 128 8.09 -18.24 -72.23
N SER A 129 6.98 -18.98 -72.22
CA SER A 129 6.45 -19.61 -71.00
C SER A 129 7.35 -20.72 -70.45
N TRP A 130 8.18 -21.37 -71.27
CA TRP A 130 9.07 -22.45 -70.82
C TRP A 130 10.34 -21.90 -70.17
N ASP A 131 10.90 -20.82 -70.72
CA ASP A 131 12.12 -20.18 -70.19
C ASP A 131 11.89 -19.50 -68.83
N LEU A 132 10.70 -18.92 -68.61
CA LEU A 132 10.31 -18.27 -67.35
C LEU A 132 9.94 -19.26 -66.22
N PHE A 133 9.72 -20.54 -66.53
CA PHE A 133 9.37 -21.57 -65.53
C PHE A 133 10.60 -22.38 -65.06
N CYS A 134 11.72 -22.30 -65.79
CA CYS A 134 12.93 -23.09 -65.52
C CYS A 134 14.10 -22.31 -64.91
N SER A 135 13.93 -21.03 -64.59
CA SER A 135 14.92 -20.20 -63.87
C SER A 135 14.40 -19.78 -62.51
#